data_AF-L9YHA9-F1
#
_entry.id   AF-L9YHA9-F1
#
_cell.length_a   1.000
_cell.length_b   1.000
_cell.length_c   1.000
_cell.angle_alpha   90.00
_cell.angle_beta   90.00
_cell.angle_gamma   90.00
#
_symmetry.space_group_name_H-M   'P 1'
#
loop_
_entity.id
_entity.type
_entity.pdbx_description
1 polymer ?
#
loop_
_entity_poly.entity_id
_entity_poly.type
_entity_poly.pdbx_seq_one_letter_code
_entity_poly.pdbx_strand_id
1 'polypeptide(L)'
;MEALRNYGVPEDWEGEETVVQQYLHFTALEPTPGTTDSGVRTQVFNGKEWITPESEFYLVGEPSQKVRFSNPDGSEQIDVPLNRDLEAVVVRPNSNEIGPAQDQVTRTDDREVEREFYHPAQYVDGESIQDQRVIFWLIMEASMDEVPHPAGVTGYVAQAEFQLNGYES
;
A
#
# COMPACT_ATOMS: atom_id res chain seq x y z
N MET A 1 -39.15 21.83 -19.95
CA MET A 1 -38.68 21.19 -18.70
C MET A 1 -38.71 19.69 -18.92
N GLU A 2 -37.68 19.12 -19.55
CA GLU A 2 -37.67 17.68 -19.88
C GLU A 2 -36.25 17.10 -20.14
N ALA A 3 -35.19 17.75 -19.65
CA ALA A 3 -33.81 17.37 -19.98
C ALA A 3 -32.94 16.99 -18.75
N LEU A 4 -33.56 16.71 -17.60
CA LEU A 4 -32.83 16.39 -16.36
C LEU A 4 -33.19 15.04 -15.73
N ARG A 5 -33.90 14.16 -16.44
CA ARG A 5 -34.35 12.88 -15.87
C ARG A 5 -33.38 11.70 -16.01
N ASN A 6 -32.30 11.83 -16.81
CA ASN A 6 -31.42 10.69 -17.13
C ASN A 6 -29.96 10.87 -16.70
N TYR A 7 -29.64 11.88 -15.88
CA TYR A 7 -28.28 11.98 -15.32
C TYR A 7 -28.13 10.96 -14.19
N GLY A 8 -27.43 9.85 -14.45
CA GLY A 8 -27.14 8.82 -13.46
C GLY A 8 -27.95 7.52 -13.57
N VAL A 9 -28.65 7.27 -14.68
CA VAL A 9 -29.11 5.91 -15.01
C VAL A 9 -27.99 5.26 -15.82
N PRO A 10 -27.41 4.14 -15.39
CA PRO A 10 -26.49 3.38 -16.25
C PRO A 10 -27.25 3.03 -17.53
N GLU A 11 -26.74 3.47 -18.69
CA GLU A 11 -27.26 2.96 -19.95
C GLU A 11 -26.94 1.47 -19.99
N ASP A 12 -27.99 0.65 -19.94
CA ASP A 12 -27.92 -0.80 -20.03
C ASP A 12 -27.60 -1.17 -21.49
N TRP A 13 -26.34 -0.99 -21.87
CA TRP A 13 -25.80 -1.47 -23.13
C TRP A 13 -25.59 -2.98 -22.98
N GLU A 14 -26.54 -3.77 -23.53
CA GLU A 14 -26.46 -5.23 -23.55
C GLU A 14 -25.11 -5.69 -24.16
N GLY A 15 -24.13 -5.99 -23.31
CA GLY A 15 -22.92 -6.73 -23.70
C GLY A 15 -21.56 -6.16 -23.31
N GLU A 16 -21.44 -5.02 -22.62
CA GLU A 16 -20.14 -4.56 -22.10
C GLU A 16 -20.02 -4.82 -20.59
N GLU A 17 -18.92 -5.45 -20.16
CA GLU A 17 -18.56 -5.52 -18.74
C GLU A 17 -18.50 -4.09 -18.19
N THR A 18 -19.24 -3.81 -17.13
CA THR A 18 -19.26 -2.50 -16.49
C THR A 18 -17.84 -2.13 -16.07
N VAL A 19 -17.20 -1.17 -16.75
CA VAL A 19 -15.87 -0.67 -16.37
C VAL A 19 -16.04 0.15 -15.10
N VAL A 20 -15.65 -0.42 -13.97
CA VAL A 20 -15.66 0.27 -12.68
C VAL A 20 -14.38 1.11 -12.57
N GLN A 21 -14.55 2.41 -12.30
CA GLN A 21 -13.41 3.28 -12.03
C GLN A 21 -12.86 2.99 -10.62
N GLN A 22 -11.58 2.62 -10.56
CA GLN A 22 -10.84 2.41 -9.31
C GLN A 22 -9.91 3.59 -9.02
N TYR A 23 -9.75 3.91 -7.74
CA TYR A 23 -8.71 4.83 -7.27
C TYR A 23 -7.66 4.08 -6.47
N LEU A 24 -6.40 4.38 -6.76
CA LEU A 24 -5.26 3.85 -6.02
C LEU A 24 -4.59 4.98 -5.24
N HIS A 25 -4.40 4.75 -3.95
CA HIS A 25 -3.55 5.58 -3.10
C HIS A 25 -2.30 4.80 -2.72
N PHE A 26 -1.13 5.36 -3.05
CA PHE A 26 0.17 4.76 -2.74
C PHE A 26 0.81 5.52 -1.59
N THR A 27 1.11 4.84 -0.48
CA THR A 27 1.86 5.40 0.63
C THR A 27 3.16 4.62 0.80
N ALA A 28 4.30 5.29 0.73
CA ALA A 28 5.60 4.71 1.08
C ALA A 28 5.97 5.09 2.52
N LEU A 29 6.31 4.09 3.32
CA LEU A 29 6.69 4.24 4.72
C LEU A 29 8.03 3.57 4.96
N GLU A 30 8.81 4.12 5.88
CA GLU A 30 9.94 3.43 6.46
C GLU A 30 9.56 2.97 7.87
N PRO A 31 9.24 1.68 8.09
CA PRO A 31 8.86 1.20 9.40
C PRO A 31 10.07 1.16 10.33
N THR A 32 9.98 1.88 11.45
CA THR A 32 11.03 1.95 12.47
C THR A 32 10.45 1.52 13.83
N PRO A 33 10.26 0.20 14.08
CA PRO A 33 9.70 -0.32 15.32
C PRO A 33 10.66 -0.13 16.49
N GLY A 34 10.82 1.09 17.01
CA GLY A 34 11.80 1.40 18.06
C GLY A 34 13.27 1.36 17.60
N THR A 35 13.53 1.15 16.32
CA THR A 35 14.86 1.07 15.71
C THR A 35 15.26 2.42 15.10
N THR A 36 16.50 2.86 15.30
CA THR A 36 17.08 3.99 14.55
C THR A 36 17.98 3.53 13.41
N ASP A 37 18.77 2.46 13.62
CA ASP A 37 19.86 2.08 12.70
C ASP A 37 19.95 0.57 12.41
N SER A 38 19.27 -0.29 13.18
CA SER A 38 19.44 -1.76 13.13
C SER A 38 18.58 -2.49 12.09
N GLY A 39 17.84 -1.78 11.25
CA GLY A 39 16.90 -2.39 10.31
C GLY A 39 15.71 -3.04 11.03
N VAL A 40 14.95 -3.88 10.31
CA VAL A 40 13.76 -4.54 10.86
C VAL A 40 13.71 -6.01 10.49
N ARG A 41 13.09 -6.80 11.36
CA ARG A 41 12.67 -8.16 11.02
C ARG A 41 11.28 -8.11 10.40
N THR A 42 11.13 -8.67 9.21
CA THR A 42 9.85 -8.67 8.49
C THR A 42 9.21 -10.05 8.50
N GLN A 43 7.93 -10.11 8.86
CA GLN A 43 7.15 -11.34 8.84
C GLN A 43 5.79 -11.11 8.18
N VAL A 44 5.21 -12.17 7.64
CA VAL A 44 3.84 -12.18 7.10
C VAL A 44 3.03 -13.22 7.85
N PHE A 45 1.87 -12.85 8.37
CA PHE A 45 0.88 -13.81 8.81
C PHE A 45 -0.03 -14.15 7.63
N ASN A 46 -0.05 -15.40 7.20
CA ASN A 46 -0.81 -15.83 6.02
C ASN A 46 -2.26 -16.24 6.35
N GLY A 47 -2.76 -15.90 7.54
CA GLY A 47 -4.05 -16.34 8.08
C GLY A 47 -3.98 -17.64 8.89
N LYS A 48 -2.83 -18.33 8.91
CA LYS A 48 -2.62 -19.57 9.67
C LYS A 48 -1.37 -19.52 10.53
N GLU A 49 -0.26 -19.10 9.93
CA GLU A 49 1.04 -19.07 10.58
C GLU A 49 1.84 -17.84 10.15
N TRP A 50 2.86 -17.53 10.94
CA TRP A 50 3.85 -16.50 10.60
C TRP A 50 4.94 -17.13 9.72
N ILE A 51 5.19 -16.49 8.59
CA ILE A 51 6.32 -16.79 7.70
C ILE A 51 7.30 -15.62 7.74
N THR A 52 8.58 -15.93 7.53
CA THR A 52 9.65 -14.94 7.43
C THR A 52 10.19 -14.96 6.00
N PRO A 53 9.78 -14.02 5.13
CA PRO A 53 10.29 -13.94 3.77
C PRO A 53 11.78 -13.57 3.76
N GLU A 54 12.63 -14.36 3.10
CA GLU A 54 14.08 -14.08 3.04
C GLU A 54 14.42 -12.85 2.17
N SER A 55 13.55 -12.56 1.20
CA SER A 55 13.72 -11.50 0.20
C SER A 55 12.51 -10.59 0.13
N GLU A 56 12.67 -9.50 -0.62
CA GLU A 56 11.60 -8.59 -1.01
C GLU A 56 10.37 -9.33 -1.55
N PHE A 57 9.20 -8.72 -1.37
CA PHE A 57 7.96 -9.32 -1.81
C PHE A 57 6.87 -8.30 -2.12
N TYR A 58 5.96 -8.75 -2.97
CA TYR A 58 4.66 -8.16 -3.23
C TYR A 58 3.57 -9.11 -2.73
N LEU A 59 2.56 -8.55 -2.06
CA LEU A 59 1.45 -9.29 -1.49
C LEU A 59 0.14 -8.52 -1.74
N VAL A 60 -0.80 -9.15 -2.45
CA VAL A 60 -2.20 -8.74 -2.46
C VAL A 60 -2.84 -9.17 -1.15
N GLY A 61 -3.49 -8.25 -0.46
CA GLY A 61 -4.06 -8.49 0.84
C GLY A 61 -5.30 -9.39 0.79
N GLU A 62 -5.42 -10.25 1.79
CA GLU A 62 -6.62 -11.02 2.07
C GLU A 62 -7.02 -10.85 3.54
N PRO A 63 -8.31 -11.05 3.89
CA PRO A 63 -8.75 -10.97 5.27
C PRO A 63 -7.96 -11.93 6.17
N SER A 64 -7.61 -11.47 7.36
CA SER A 64 -6.78 -12.18 8.34
C SER A 64 -5.30 -12.28 7.99
N GLN A 65 -4.83 -11.66 6.90
CA GLN A 65 -3.39 -11.49 6.68
C GLN A 65 -2.85 -10.28 7.44
N LYS A 66 -1.56 -10.33 7.78
CA LYS A 66 -0.84 -9.19 8.37
C LYS A 66 0.59 -9.14 7.87
N VAL A 67 1.14 -7.95 7.72
CA VAL A 67 2.59 -7.73 7.65
C VAL A 67 3.06 -7.23 9.01
N ARG A 68 4.17 -7.76 9.51
CA ARG A 68 4.80 -7.33 10.77
C ARG A 68 6.21 -6.85 10.51
N PHE A 69 6.55 -5.73 11.14
CA PHE A 69 7.90 -5.22 11.26
C PHE A 69 8.27 -5.19 12.74
N SER A 70 9.33 -5.89 13.12
CA SER A 70 9.78 -6.00 14.50
C SER A 70 11.18 -5.45 14.69
N ASN A 71 11.44 -4.89 15.87
CA ASN A 71 12.78 -4.62 16.34
C ASN A 71 13.54 -5.95 16.48
N PRO A 72 14.65 -6.20 15.75
CA PRO A 72 15.41 -7.43 15.94
C PRO A 72 16.08 -7.51 17.33
N ASP A 73 16.32 -6.35 17.95
CA ASP A 73 17.02 -6.20 19.23
C ASP A 73 16.09 -5.83 20.40
N GLY A 74 14.77 -5.80 20.16
CA GLY A 74 13.79 -5.30 21.12
C GLY A 74 12.43 -6.00 21.03
N SER A 75 11.45 -5.48 21.77
CA SER A 75 10.08 -6.01 21.79
C SER A 75 9.09 -5.21 20.95
N GLU A 76 9.51 -4.05 20.45
CA GLU A 76 8.67 -3.16 19.66
C GLU A 76 8.34 -3.82 18.30
N GLN A 77 7.08 -3.68 17.90
CA GLN A 77 6.62 -4.18 16.61
C GLN A 77 5.45 -3.35 16.08
N ILE A 78 5.36 -3.29 14.75
CA ILE A 78 4.29 -2.67 13.98
C ILE A 78 3.62 -3.77 13.18
N ASP A 79 2.35 -4.03 13.46
CA ASP A 79 1.51 -4.93 12.66
C ASP A 79 0.61 -4.11 11.74
N VAL A 80 0.54 -4.49 10.48
CA VAL A 80 -0.34 -3.92 9.47
C VAL A 80 -1.31 -5.01 9.01
N PRO A 81 -2.54 -5.05 9.54
CA PRO A 81 -3.58 -5.92 9.04
C PRO A 81 -3.92 -5.59 7.60
N LEU A 82 -4.07 -6.62 6.77
CA LEU A 82 -4.48 -6.49 5.38
C LEU A 82 -5.93 -6.92 5.18
N ASN A 83 -6.52 -6.44 4.10
CA ASN A 83 -7.80 -6.86 3.57
C ASN A 83 -7.72 -6.84 2.03
N ARG A 84 -8.84 -7.08 1.34
CA ARG A 84 -8.88 -7.21 -0.12
C ARG A 84 -8.62 -5.91 -0.89
N ASP A 85 -8.73 -4.79 -0.20
CA ASP A 85 -8.58 -3.45 -0.77
C ASP A 85 -7.16 -2.90 -0.49
N LEU A 86 -6.27 -3.73 0.08
CA LEU A 86 -4.91 -3.34 0.44
C LEU A 86 -3.91 -4.26 -0.25
N GLU A 87 -2.85 -3.67 -0.79
CA GLU A 87 -1.66 -4.39 -1.24
C GLU A 87 -0.43 -3.90 -0.50
N ALA A 88 0.52 -4.81 -0.29
CA ALA A 88 1.75 -4.58 0.42
C ALA A 88 2.95 -4.89 -0.48
N VAL A 89 3.88 -3.95 -0.59
CA VAL A 89 5.21 -4.22 -1.14
C VAL A 89 6.25 -3.90 -0.08
N VAL A 90 7.15 -4.83 0.17
CA VAL A 90 8.31 -4.61 1.05
C VAL A 90 9.56 -4.80 0.22
N VAL A 91 10.32 -3.71 0.08
CA VAL A 91 11.57 -3.65 -0.69
C VAL A 91 12.69 -3.06 0.15
N ARG A 92 13.93 -3.31 -0.24
CA ARG A 92 15.10 -2.65 0.32
C ARG A 92 15.22 -1.23 -0.26
N PRO A 93 15.65 -0.23 0.51
CA PRO A 93 15.88 1.11 -0.04
C PRO A 93 16.97 1.10 -1.10
N ASN A 94 16.62 1.55 -2.31
CA ASN A 94 17.54 1.69 -3.44
C ASN A 94 17.44 3.11 -4.03
N SER A 95 18.58 3.80 -4.16
CA SER A 95 18.61 5.20 -4.64
C SER A 95 18.07 5.38 -6.07
N ASN A 96 17.96 4.29 -6.84
CA ASN A 96 17.44 4.31 -8.20
C ASN A 96 15.93 4.07 -8.28
N GLU A 97 15.24 3.91 -7.15
CA GLU A 97 13.80 3.64 -7.05
C GLU A 97 13.07 4.78 -6.35
N ILE A 98 11.74 4.80 -6.44
CA ILE A 98 10.90 5.79 -5.75
C ILE A 98 10.66 5.31 -4.31
N GLY A 99 10.67 6.22 -3.35
CA GLY A 99 10.42 5.90 -1.94
C GLY A 99 10.66 7.10 -0.99
N PRO A 100 10.61 6.85 0.34
CA PRO A 100 10.74 7.89 1.36
C PRO A 100 12.19 8.31 1.64
N ALA A 101 13.19 7.78 0.92
CA ALA A 101 14.58 8.11 1.21
C ALA A 101 14.89 9.58 0.90
N GLN A 102 15.73 10.22 1.72
CA GLN A 102 16.09 11.64 1.58
C GLN A 102 16.63 11.98 0.18
N ASP A 103 17.39 11.06 -0.42
CA ASP A 103 17.99 11.22 -1.75
C ASP A 103 16.97 11.04 -2.89
N GLN A 104 15.77 10.52 -2.60
CA GLN A 104 14.69 10.28 -3.58
C GLN A 104 13.65 11.42 -3.62
N VAL A 105 13.69 12.37 -2.67
CA VAL A 105 12.79 13.54 -2.62
C VAL A 105 12.84 14.36 -3.91
N THR A 106 13.98 14.37 -4.62
CA THR A 106 14.16 15.08 -5.89
C THR A 106 13.72 14.28 -7.11
N ARG A 107 13.41 12.98 -6.96
CA ARG A 107 13.02 12.12 -8.09
C ARG A 107 11.58 12.37 -8.53
N THR A 108 10.72 12.87 -7.64
CA THR A 108 9.38 13.36 -8.01
C THR A 108 9.44 14.59 -8.89
N ASP A 109 10.57 15.31 -8.95
CA ASP A 109 10.74 16.46 -9.85
C ASP A 109 11.17 16.03 -11.28
N ASP A 110 11.40 14.73 -11.50
CA ASP A 110 11.69 14.18 -12.82
C ASP A 110 10.40 13.98 -13.64
N ARG A 111 10.19 14.85 -14.61
CA ARG A 111 8.98 14.90 -15.44
C ARG A 111 8.78 13.68 -16.34
N GLU A 112 9.83 12.90 -16.61
CA GLU A 112 9.67 11.63 -17.34
C GLU A 112 9.12 10.55 -16.42
N VAL A 113 9.60 10.50 -15.18
CA VAL A 113 9.08 9.61 -14.12
C VAL A 113 7.62 9.94 -13.77
N GLU A 114 7.24 11.22 -13.72
CA GLU A 114 5.85 11.63 -13.45
C GLU A 114 4.84 11.16 -14.52
N ARG A 115 5.30 10.81 -15.73
CA ARG A 115 4.44 10.43 -16.86
C ARG A 115 4.23 8.93 -17.00
N GLU A 116 5.03 8.12 -16.35
CA GLU A 116 4.91 6.67 -16.36
C GLU A 116 4.17 6.19 -15.10
N PHE A 117 3.26 5.23 -15.27
CA PHE A 117 2.61 4.61 -14.13
C PHE A 117 3.58 3.61 -13.48
N TYR A 118 4.00 3.90 -12.25
CA TYR A 118 4.89 3.01 -11.49
C TYR A 118 4.10 2.27 -10.40
N HIS A 119 3.87 0.96 -10.59
CA HIS A 119 3.41 0.10 -9.51
C HIS A 119 4.60 -0.31 -8.63
N PRO A 120 4.59 -0.13 -7.29
CA PRO A 120 5.76 -0.44 -6.45
C PRO A 120 6.23 -1.90 -6.51
N ALA A 121 5.38 -2.84 -6.93
CA ALA A 121 5.75 -4.24 -7.11
C ALA A 121 6.89 -4.45 -8.14
N GLN A 122 7.11 -3.50 -9.06
CA GLN A 122 8.20 -3.59 -10.04
C GLN A 122 9.59 -3.46 -9.40
N TYR A 123 9.66 -2.94 -8.17
CA TYR A 123 10.90 -2.78 -7.41
C TYR A 123 11.31 -4.06 -6.68
N VAL A 124 10.46 -5.10 -6.69
CA VAL A 124 10.81 -6.41 -6.12
C VAL A 124 11.80 -7.11 -7.06
N ASP A 125 13.08 -7.10 -6.70
CA ASP A 125 14.17 -7.66 -7.50
C ASP A 125 14.88 -8.85 -6.82
N GLY A 126 14.45 -9.18 -5.60
CA GLY A 126 14.92 -10.35 -4.86
C GLY A 126 16.04 -10.05 -3.86
N GLU A 127 16.32 -8.78 -3.57
CA GLU A 127 17.22 -8.41 -2.49
C GLU A 127 16.77 -8.98 -1.12
N SER A 128 17.74 -9.18 -0.22
CA SER A 128 17.44 -9.63 1.14
C SER A 128 16.93 -8.48 2.01
N ILE A 129 15.86 -8.73 2.76
CA ILE A 129 15.18 -7.70 3.58
C ILE A 129 15.32 -7.90 5.08
N GLN A 130 15.77 -9.09 5.52
CA GLN A 130 15.79 -9.42 6.94
C GLN A 130 16.87 -8.65 7.68
N ASP A 131 16.47 -8.02 8.79
CA ASP A 131 17.32 -7.19 9.64
C ASP A 131 17.99 -6.05 8.82
N GLN A 132 17.30 -5.55 7.79
CA GLN A 132 17.69 -4.40 6.97
C GLN A 132 16.68 -3.27 7.14
N ARG A 133 17.07 -2.03 6.78
CA ARG A 133 16.08 -0.98 6.53
C ARG A 133 15.26 -1.40 5.32
N VAL A 134 13.95 -1.16 5.36
CA VAL A 134 13.02 -1.51 4.27
C VAL A 134 12.11 -0.32 3.97
N ILE A 135 11.62 -0.26 2.73
CA ILE A 135 10.50 0.59 2.35
C ILE A 135 9.27 -0.31 2.29
N PHE A 136 8.25 0.07 3.05
CA PHE A 136 6.92 -0.53 2.98
C PHE A 136 6.01 0.37 2.15
N TRP A 137 5.63 -0.11 0.97
CA TRP A 137 4.54 0.47 0.20
C TRP A 137 3.23 -0.17 0.60
N LEU A 138 2.30 0.66 1.07
CA LEU A 138 0.91 0.31 1.24
C LEU A 138 0.11 0.93 0.09
N ILE A 139 -0.54 0.09 -0.67
CA ILE A 139 -1.38 0.46 -1.80
C ILE A 139 -2.81 0.22 -1.37
N MET A 140 -3.64 1.26 -1.45
CA MET A 140 -5.04 1.19 -1.09
C MET A 140 -5.88 1.33 -2.36
N GLU A 141 -6.72 0.35 -2.63
CA GLU A 141 -7.70 0.34 -3.70
C GLU A 141 -9.07 0.73 -3.14
N ALA A 142 -9.87 1.48 -3.89
CA ALA A 142 -11.30 1.57 -3.61
C ALA A 142 -12.10 1.88 -4.88
N SER A 143 -13.26 1.25 -4.95
CA SER A 143 -14.23 1.44 -6.02
C SER A 143 -15.03 2.73 -5.85
N MET A 144 -15.40 3.37 -6.97
CA MET A 144 -16.33 4.50 -6.99
C MET A 144 -17.78 4.15 -6.56
N ASP A 145 -18.12 2.87 -6.40
CA ASP A 145 -19.51 2.42 -6.21
C ASP A 145 -20.17 2.90 -4.90
N GLU A 146 -19.40 3.50 -3.97
CA GLU A 146 -19.86 3.76 -2.60
C GLU A 146 -20.42 5.15 -2.30
N VAL A 147 -20.54 6.10 -3.24
CA VAL A 147 -21.17 7.41 -2.91
C VAL A 147 -22.02 8.04 -4.03
N PRO A 148 -23.36 7.99 -3.95
CA PRO A 148 -24.22 8.82 -4.79
C PRO A 148 -24.36 10.21 -4.17
N HIS A 149 -23.57 11.19 -4.61
CA HIS A 149 -23.82 12.60 -4.26
C HIS A 149 -23.93 13.52 -5.49
N PRO A 150 -25.00 14.35 -5.61
CA PRO A 150 -25.25 15.23 -6.76
C PRO A 150 -24.31 16.45 -6.87
N ALA A 151 -23.19 16.45 -6.17
CA ALA A 151 -22.38 17.63 -5.92
C ALA A 151 -20.93 17.51 -6.42
N GLY A 152 -20.70 16.85 -7.56
CA GLY A 152 -19.46 16.97 -8.34
C GLY A 152 -18.12 16.68 -7.62
N VAL A 153 -18.16 16.08 -6.42
CA VAL A 153 -17.01 15.69 -5.62
C VAL A 153 -17.31 14.30 -5.07
N THR A 154 -16.62 13.29 -5.60
CA THR A 154 -16.58 11.94 -5.04
C THR A 154 -15.46 11.91 -4.01
N GLY A 155 -15.81 11.61 -2.75
CA GLY A 155 -14.82 11.34 -1.71
C GLY A 155 -14.39 9.89 -1.79
N TYR A 156 -13.09 9.65 -1.92
CA TYR A 156 -12.49 8.34 -1.73
C TYR A 156 -12.13 8.19 -0.24
N VAL A 157 -12.63 7.13 0.41
CA VAL A 157 -12.23 6.78 1.77
C VAL A 157 -11.62 5.39 1.73
N ALA A 158 -10.31 5.31 1.70
CA ALA A 158 -9.60 4.10 2.10
C ALA A 158 -8.95 4.31 3.46
N GLN A 159 -8.98 3.25 4.26
CA GLN A 159 -8.44 3.25 5.60
C GLN A 159 -7.48 2.08 5.76
N ALA A 160 -6.33 2.39 6.35
CA ALA A 160 -5.39 1.40 6.85
C ALA A 160 -5.28 1.52 8.38
N GLU A 161 -5.02 0.40 9.04
CA GLU A 161 -4.77 0.35 10.48
C GLU A 161 -3.32 -0.06 10.74
N PHE A 162 -2.68 0.60 11.70
CA PHE A 162 -1.36 0.24 12.21
C PHE A 162 -1.49 -0.11 13.69
N GLN A 163 -1.08 -1.32 14.05
CA GLN A 163 -1.12 -1.84 15.42
C GLN A 163 0.29 -1.80 16.02
N LEU A 164 0.52 -0.83 16.90
CA LEU A 164 1.81 -0.64 17.59
C LEU A 164 1.82 -1.45 18.89
N ASN A 165 2.83 -2.28 19.09
CA ASN A 165 2.98 -3.10 20.30
C ASN A 165 4.40 -3.03 20.84
N GLY A 166 4.57 -3.29 22.14
CA GLY A 166 5.89 -3.35 22.78
C GLY A 166 6.51 -1.97 23.11
N TYR A 167 5.78 -0.88 22.89
CA TYR A 167 6.17 0.46 23.32
C TYR A 167 5.71 0.71 24.76
N GLU A 168 6.59 1.19 25.64
CA GLU A 168 6.18 1.64 26.98
C GLU A 168 5.26 2.88 26.87
N SER A 169 4.15 2.85 27.61
CA SER A 169 3.12 3.90 27.64
C SER A 169 3.46 5.07 28.54
#